data_AF-A0A6G3PN01-F1
#
_entry.id   AF-A0A6G3PN01-F1
#
_cell.length_a   1.000
_cell.length_b   1.000
_cell.length_c   1.000
_cell.angle_alpha   90.00
_cell.angle_beta   90.00
_cell.angle_gamma   90.00
#
_symmetry.space_group_name_H-M   'P 1'
#
loop_
_entity.id
_entity.type
_entity.pdbx_description
1 polymer ?
#
loop_
_entity_poly.entity_id
_entity_poly.type
_entity_poly.pdbx_seq_one_letter_code
_entity_poly.pdbx_strand_id
1 'polypeptide(L)'
;MSVRRVVPIAMRLSWLVLIALAIGEFVTDLPGPGWATTLLPALVVLALMVATMSLQARAAAPRGEPGPPVEVAPPVTGRWKALNSPADKVPSHGTHAYGQTYAIDIVAEPETAEGEAPGRPGAGP
;
A
#
# COMPACT_ATOMS: atom_id res chain seq x y z
N MET A 1 -6.55 27.17 4.09
CA MET A 1 -5.90 25.93 3.58
C MET A 1 -6.95 24.83 3.44
N SER A 2 -6.88 23.98 2.41
CA SER A 2 -7.83 22.86 2.24
C SER A 2 -7.66 21.81 3.34
N VAL A 3 -8.76 21.22 3.82
CA VAL A 3 -8.79 20.11 4.79
C VAL A 3 -7.83 18.99 4.39
N ARG A 4 -7.72 18.72 3.08
CA ARG A 4 -6.80 17.71 2.51
C ARG A 4 -5.32 17.97 2.81
N ARG A 5 -4.93 19.23 3.05
CA ARG A 5 -3.56 19.60 3.43
C ARG A 5 -3.39 19.74 4.94
N VAL A 6 -4.40 20.25 5.63
CA VAL A 6 -4.32 20.51 7.09
C VAL A 6 -4.24 19.19 7.86
N VAL A 7 -5.04 18.19 7.51
CA VAL A 7 -5.12 16.92 8.25
C VAL A 7 -3.80 16.13 8.24
N PRO A 8 -3.11 15.92 7.10
CA PRO A 8 -1.81 15.24 7.11
C PRO A 8 -0.70 16.00 7.83
N ILE A 9 -0.73 17.34 7.81
CA ILE A 9 0.24 18.16 8.54
C ILE A 9 0.01 18.03 10.05
N ALA A 10 -1.24 18.19 10.49
CA ALA A 10 -1.63 18.02 11.89
C ALA A 10 -1.25 16.62 12.42
N MET A 11 -1.46 15.58 11.62
CA MET A 11 -1.06 14.21 11.92
C MET A 11 0.45 14.08 12.19
N ARG A 12 1.28 14.58 11.27
CA ARG A 12 2.75 14.49 11.42
C ARG A 12 3.23 15.23 12.67
N LEU A 13 2.67 16.42 12.92
CA LEU A 13 2.98 17.18 14.13
C LEU A 13 2.52 16.44 15.40
N SER A 14 1.34 15.82 15.38
CA SER A 14 0.85 15.06 16.54
C SER A 14 1.72 13.84 16.87
N TRP A 15 2.29 13.16 15.87
CA TRP A 15 3.27 12.09 16.10
C TRP A 15 4.55 12.60 16.75
N LEU A 16 5.09 13.72 16.27
CA LEU A 16 6.29 14.32 16.87
C LEU A 16 6.05 14.72 18.33
N VAL A 17 4.90 15.33 18.61
CA VAL A 17 4.51 15.71 19.97
C VAL A 17 4.35 14.47 20.86
N LEU A 18 3.64 13.44 20.41
CA LEU A 18 3.46 12.20 21.17
C LEU A 18 4.81 11.52 21.48
N ILE A 19 5.69 11.42 20.49
CA ILE A 19 7.01 10.81 20.67
C ILE A 19 7.85 11.62 21.67
N ALA A 20 7.84 12.95 21.56
CA ALA A 20 8.55 13.81 22.50
C ALA A 20 8.01 13.68 23.93
N LEU A 21 6.69 13.61 24.10
CA LEU A 21 6.05 13.40 25.41
C LEU A 21 6.37 12.02 25.99
N ALA A 22 6.33 10.97 25.18
CA ALA A 22 6.65 9.61 25.61
C ALA A 22 8.13 9.48 26.03
N ILE A 23 9.05 10.10 25.27
CA ILE A 23 10.47 10.16 25.63
C ILE A 23 10.66 10.97 26.91
N GLY A 24 10.00 12.12 27.04
CA GLY A 24 10.07 12.96 28.23
C GLY A 24 9.58 12.23 29.48
N GLU A 25 8.44 11.56 29.41
CA GLU A 25 7.89 10.76 30.51
C GLU A 25 8.85 9.63 30.92
N PHE A 26 9.45 8.94 29.94
CA PHE A 26 10.38 7.84 30.20
C PHE A 26 11.75 8.29 30.75
N VAL A 27 12.29 9.41 30.27
CA VAL A 27 13.67 9.84 30.58
C VAL A 27 13.73 10.78 31.79
N THR A 28 12.68 11.58 32.01
CA THR A 28 12.72 12.69 32.98
C THR A 28 11.72 12.57 34.11
N ASP A 29 10.99 11.46 34.22
CA ASP A 29 9.87 11.28 35.17
C ASP A 29 8.91 12.48 35.10
N LEU A 30 8.45 12.79 33.88
CA LEU A 30 7.67 13.98 33.59
C LEU A 30 6.46 14.07 34.54
N PRO A 31 6.32 15.15 35.32
CA PRO A 31 5.28 15.24 36.34
C PRO A 31 3.91 15.37 35.69
N GLY A 32 3.01 14.45 36.05
CA GLY A 32 1.64 14.43 35.57
C GLY A 32 1.10 13.01 35.53
N PRO A 33 -0.22 12.85 35.47
CA PRO A 33 -0.79 11.53 35.30
C PRO A 33 -0.61 11.07 33.85
N GLY A 34 -0.07 9.86 33.64
CA GLY A 34 0.21 9.29 32.31
C GLY A 34 -0.98 9.31 31.34
N TRP A 35 -2.22 9.30 31.85
CA TRP A 35 -3.40 9.42 31.00
C TRP A 35 -3.48 10.77 30.27
N ALA A 36 -2.96 11.84 30.87
CA ALA A 36 -2.98 13.18 30.29
C ALA A 36 -1.75 13.45 29.41
N THR A 37 -0.58 13.00 29.84
CA THR A 37 0.70 13.26 29.15
C THR A 37 0.90 12.38 27.94
N THR A 38 0.41 11.13 27.94
CA THR A 38 0.66 10.19 26.84
C THR A 38 -0.61 9.56 26.27
N LEU A 39 -1.56 9.09 27.10
CA LEU A 39 -2.76 8.42 26.55
C LEU A 39 -3.66 9.38 25.75
N LEU A 40 -3.96 10.57 26.26
CA LEU A 40 -4.77 11.55 25.54
C LEU A 40 -4.14 11.96 24.19
N PRO A 41 -2.85 12.37 24.12
CA PRO A 41 -2.19 12.60 22.84
C PRO A 41 -2.19 11.39 21.91
N ALA A 42 -2.02 10.17 22.44
CA ALA A 42 -2.09 8.95 21.65
C ALA A 42 -3.48 8.73 21.04
N LEU A 43 -4.56 9.00 21.80
CA LEU A 43 -5.93 8.93 21.29
C LEU A 43 -6.19 9.99 20.21
N VAL A 44 -5.63 11.19 20.35
CA VAL A 44 -5.71 12.23 19.30
C VAL A 44 -5.00 11.77 18.02
N VAL A 45 -3.79 11.22 18.13
CA VAL A 45 -3.05 10.65 16.99
C VAL A 45 -3.87 9.52 16.33
N LEU A 46 -4.42 8.60 17.13
CA LEU A 46 -5.26 7.51 16.64
C LEU A 46 -6.50 8.04 15.88
N ALA A 47 -7.20 9.02 16.43
CA ALA A 47 -8.38 9.62 15.80
C ALA A 47 -8.03 10.30 14.47
N LEU A 48 -6.94 11.07 14.43
CA LEU A 48 -6.44 11.68 13.19
C LEU A 48 -6.04 10.61 12.17
N MET A 49 -5.57 9.44 12.60
CA MET A 49 -5.11 8.35 11.73
C MET A 49 -6.28 7.69 11.05
N VAL A 50 -7.29 7.34 11.84
CA VAL A 50 -8.56 6.81 11.36
C VAL A 50 -9.25 7.81 10.42
N ALA A 51 -9.26 9.10 10.77
CA ALA A 51 -9.83 10.14 9.90
C ALA A 51 -9.08 10.24 8.57
N THR A 52 -7.74 10.23 8.58
CA THR A 52 -6.94 10.31 7.35
C THR A 52 -7.15 9.08 6.47
N MET A 53 -7.09 7.87 7.05
CA MET A 53 -7.31 6.60 6.36
C MET A 53 -8.71 6.51 5.75
N SER A 54 -9.74 6.88 6.51
CA SER A 54 -11.12 6.87 6.00
C SER A 54 -11.33 7.87 4.87
N LEU A 55 -10.78 9.09 4.98
CA LEU A 55 -10.82 10.08 3.91
C LEU A 55 -10.09 9.59 2.65
N GLN A 56 -8.94 8.93 2.79
CA GLN A 56 -8.21 8.36 1.66
C GLN A 56 -8.98 7.21 1.01
N ALA A 57 -9.53 6.28 1.79
CA ALA A 57 -10.34 5.17 1.29
C ALA A 57 -11.58 5.68 0.54
N ARG A 58 -12.28 6.68 1.09
CA ARG A 58 -13.42 7.32 0.42
C ARG A 58 -12.99 8.08 -0.83
N ALA A 59 -11.79 8.65 -0.85
CA ALA A 59 -11.28 9.36 -2.01
C ALA A 59 -10.89 8.43 -3.17
N ALA A 60 -10.37 7.25 -2.83
CA ALA A 60 -9.93 6.20 -3.75
C ALA A 60 -11.06 5.28 -4.23
N ALA A 61 -12.21 5.27 -3.54
CA ALA A 61 -13.38 4.54 -3.99
C ALA A 61 -13.75 4.98 -5.42
N PRO A 62 -13.99 4.04 -6.35
CA PRO A 62 -14.52 4.34 -7.67
C PRO A 62 -15.75 5.23 -7.54
N ARG A 63 -15.74 6.39 -8.22
CA ARG A 63 -16.88 7.32 -8.22
C ARG A 63 -17.77 6.98 -9.41
N GLY A 64 -19.04 6.70 -9.14
CA GLY A 64 -20.06 6.44 -10.17
C GLY A 64 -20.41 4.96 -10.30
N GLU A 65 -21.50 4.68 -11.01
CA GLU A 65 -21.81 3.33 -11.44
C GLU A 65 -20.72 2.83 -12.41
N PRO A 66 -20.36 1.53 -12.37
CA PRO A 66 -19.47 0.96 -13.36
C PRO A 66 -20.03 1.27 -14.76
N GLY A 67 -19.26 1.97 -15.58
CA GLY A 67 -19.60 2.13 -16.98
C GLY A 67 -19.69 0.76 -17.67
N PRO A 68 -20.34 0.67 -18.84
CA PRO A 68 -20.32 -0.55 -19.63
C PRO A 68 -18.86 -0.98 -19.91
N PRO A 69 -18.55 -2.29 -19.94
CA PRO A 69 -17.20 -2.76 -20.27
C PRO A 69 -16.70 -2.17 -21.58
N VAL A 70 -15.45 -1.69 -21.58
CA VAL A 70 -14.78 -1.18 -22.77
C VAL A 70 -13.70 -2.19 -23.15
N GLU A 71 -13.78 -2.74 -24.36
CA GLU A 71 -12.68 -3.54 -24.89
C GLU A 71 -11.44 -2.66 -25.09
N VAL A 72 -10.34 -3.09 -24.49
CA VAL A 72 -9.04 -2.44 -24.59
C VAL A 72 -8.03 -3.41 -25.17
N ALA A 73 -7.07 -2.90 -25.93
CA ALA A 73 -5.93 -3.70 -26.37
C ALA A 73 -5.11 -4.19 -25.15
N PRO A 74 -4.41 -5.33 -25.25
CA PRO A 74 -3.45 -5.74 -24.24
C PRO A 74 -2.43 -4.63 -23.94
N PRO A 75 -1.99 -4.47 -22.67
CA PRO A 75 -1.08 -3.37 -22.30
C PRO A 75 0.35 -3.54 -22.85
N VAL A 76 0.67 -4.69 -23.43
CA VAL A 76 1.97 -5.03 -23.99
C VAL A 76 1.83 -5.85 -25.28
N THR A 77 2.86 -5.80 -26.13
CA THR A 77 2.93 -6.54 -27.42
C THR A 77 4.16 -7.46 -27.45
N GLY A 78 4.19 -8.44 -28.36
CA GLY A 78 5.32 -9.36 -28.52
C GLY A 78 5.26 -10.60 -27.62
N ARG A 79 6.40 -11.27 -27.41
CA ARG A 79 6.48 -12.47 -26.56
C ARG A 79 6.82 -12.09 -25.12
N TRP A 80 6.05 -12.64 -24.19
CA TRP A 80 6.18 -12.41 -22.76
C TRP A 80 6.10 -13.74 -22.01
N LYS A 81 6.88 -13.86 -20.95
CA LYS A 81 6.88 -15.01 -20.05
C LYS A 81 6.24 -14.62 -18.72
N ALA A 82 5.29 -15.43 -18.24
CA ALA A 82 4.76 -15.30 -16.88
C ALA A 82 5.81 -15.79 -15.87
N LEU A 83 6.06 -14.99 -14.83
CA LEU A 83 6.96 -15.32 -13.72
C LEU A 83 6.18 -15.82 -12.51
N ASN A 84 5.24 -15.01 -12.03
CA ASN A 84 4.35 -15.36 -10.92
C ASN A 84 2.91 -15.27 -11.38
N SER A 85 2.12 -16.26 -11.00
CA SER A 85 0.70 -16.29 -11.27
C SER A 85 0.02 -17.21 -10.25
N PRO A 86 -1.25 -16.94 -9.89
CA PRO A 86 -2.10 -17.91 -9.22
C PRO A 86 -2.24 -19.24 -10.00
N ALA A 87 -1.77 -19.28 -11.26
CA ALA A 87 -1.92 -20.39 -12.19
C ALA A 87 -3.37 -20.84 -12.22
N ASP A 88 -3.67 -22.03 -11.71
CA ASP A 88 -5.02 -22.61 -11.71
C ASP A 88 -5.73 -22.51 -10.35
N LYS A 89 -5.16 -21.81 -9.37
CA LYS A 89 -5.67 -21.78 -7.99
C LYS A 89 -5.81 -20.36 -7.44
N VAL A 90 -6.98 -20.06 -6.91
CA VAL A 90 -7.20 -18.84 -6.12
C VAL A 90 -6.63 -19.05 -4.70
N PRO A 91 -5.75 -18.15 -4.21
CA PRO A 91 -5.25 -18.24 -2.85
C PRO A 91 -6.39 -18.16 -1.82
N SER A 92 -6.46 -19.12 -0.88
CA SER A 92 -7.54 -19.21 0.12
C SER A 92 -7.45 -18.19 1.26
N HIS A 93 -6.31 -17.53 1.43
CA HIS A 93 -6.03 -16.55 2.48
C HIS A 93 -6.81 -15.22 2.31
N GLY A 94 -7.50 -15.00 1.19
CA GLY A 94 -8.45 -13.89 1.02
C GLY A 94 -7.82 -12.52 0.72
N THR A 95 -6.58 -12.49 0.22
CA THR A 95 -5.91 -11.25 -0.19
C THR A 95 -6.48 -10.73 -1.52
N HIS A 96 -7.56 -9.96 -1.45
CA HIS A 96 -8.21 -9.31 -2.59
C HIS A 96 -7.77 -7.85 -2.81
N ALA A 97 -6.96 -7.32 -1.90
CA ALA A 97 -6.45 -5.97 -2.00
C ALA A 97 -5.60 -5.79 -3.28
N TYR A 98 -5.69 -4.61 -3.90
CA TYR A 98 -4.87 -4.20 -5.05
C TYR A 98 -4.93 -5.15 -6.25
N GLY A 99 -6.01 -5.93 -6.42
CA GLY A 99 -6.16 -6.87 -7.53
C GLY A 99 -5.19 -8.05 -7.50
N GLN A 100 -4.53 -8.30 -6.37
CA GLN A 100 -3.47 -9.31 -6.26
C GLN A 100 -3.96 -10.75 -6.45
N THR A 101 -5.25 -11.01 -6.20
CA THR A 101 -5.85 -12.36 -6.31
C THR A 101 -5.65 -12.99 -7.68
N TYR A 102 -5.64 -12.18 -8.74
CA TYR A 102 -5.54 -12.61 -10.13
C TYR A 102 -4.36 -11.94 -10.85
N ALA A 103 -3.42 -11.36 -10.10
CA ALA A 103 -2.29 -10.67 -10.69
C ALA A 103 -1.34 -11.68 -11.38
N ILE A 104 -0.86 -11.31 -12.55
CA ILE A 104 0.14 -12.08 -13.31
C ILE A 104 1.34 -11.16 -13.51
N ASP A 105 2.49 -11.58 -13.00
CA ASP A 105 3.75 -10.90 -13.24
C ASP A 105 4.33 -11.41 -14.55
N ILE A 106 4.59 -10.51 -15.51
CA ILE A 106 5.15 -10.84 -16.82
C ILE A 106 6.50 -10.15 -17.04
N VAL A 107 7.39 -10.84 -17.74
CA VAL A 107 8.66 -10.29 -18.23
C VAL A 107 8.76 -10.45 -19.74
N ALA A 108 9.27 -9.44 -20.43
CA ALA A 108 9.48 -9.52 -21.87
C ALA A 108 10.48 -10.62 -22.18
N GLU A 109 10.18 -11.49 -23.14
CA GLU A 109 11.21 -12.37 -23.67
C GLU A 109 12.18 -11.53 -24.50
N PRO A 110 13.51 -11.76 -24.37
CA PRO A 110 14.45 -11.11 -25.25
C PRO A 110 14.11 -11.47 -26.69
N GLU A 111 14.10 -10.48 -27.58
CA GLU A 111 14.09 -10.74 -29.00
C GLU A 111 15.37 -11.51 -29.30
N THR A 112 15.24 -12.80 -29.59
CA THR A 112 16.36 -13.61 -30.06
C THR A 112 16.82 -12.97 -31.35
N ALA A 113 17.95 -12.25 -31.31
CA ALA A 113 18.69 -11.95 -32.53
C ALA A 113 18.90 -13.29 -33.23
N GLU A 114 18.53 -13.37 -34.51
CA GLU A 114 18.59 -14.59 -35.31
C GLU A 114 19.94 -15.31 -35.07
N GLY A 115 19.94 -16.38 -34.27
CA GLY A 115 21.13 -17.17 -33.98
C GLY A 115 21.44 -17.50 -32.51
N GLU A 116 20.84 -16.84 -31.51
CA GLU A 116 21.15 -17.16 -30.11
C GLU A 116 20.31 -18.36 -29.61
N ALA A 117 20.97 -19.41 -29.12
CA ALA A 117 20.29 -20.61 -28.61
C ALA A 117 19.41 -20.27 -27.40
N PRO A 118 18.22 -20.89 -27.23
CA PRO A 118 17.36 -20.63 -26.07
C PRO A 118 18.13 -20.88 -24.78
N GLY A 119 18.24 -19.84 -23.93
CA GLY A 119 18.88 -19.93 -22.62
C GLY A 119 18.28 -21.11 -21.84
N ARG A 120 19.11 -22.12 -21.58
CA ARG A 120 18.72 -23.34 -20.87
C ARG A 120 18.13 -22.93 -19.51
N PRO A 121 16.93 -23.42 -19.12
CA PRO A 121 16.45 -23.20 -17.76
C PRO A 121 17.48 -23.77 -16.79
N GLY A 122 18.03 -22.91 -15.94
CA GLY A 122 19.01 -23.30 -14.93
C GLY A 122 18.42 -24.39 -14.04
N ALA A 123 19.08 -25.55 -14.01
CA ALA A 123 18.85 -26.54 -12.97
C ALA A 123 19.36 -25.93 -11.66
N GLY A 124 18.44 -25.45 -10.82
CA GLY A 124 18.75 -25.11 -9.43
C GLY A 124 18.86 -26.38 -8.58
N PRO A 125 19.64 -26.33 -7.48
CA PRO A 125 19.97 -27.47 -6.62
C PRO A 125 18.77 -28.07 -5.87
#